data_AF-A0A1G2ZNN1-F1
#
_entry.id   AF-A0A1G2ZNN1-F1
#
_cell.length_a   1.000
_cell.length_b   1.000
_cell.length_c   1.000
_cell.angle_alpha   90.00
_cell.angle_beta   90.00
_cell.angle_gamma   90.00
#
_symmetry.space_group_name_H-M   'P 1'
#
loop_
_entity.id
_entity.type
_entity.pdbx_description
1 polymer ?
#
loop_
_entity_poly.entity_id
_entity_poly.type
_entity_poly.pdbx_seq_one_letter_code
_entity_poly.pdbx_strand_id
1 'polypeptide(L)'
;MTLDTVVAAFNEGATAEEIVQQYPLLQLADVYSVISYYLRNHSEVEAYLQKRQQQAEGIRKQNEARFDPHGIRERLLARRPKDKG
;
A
#
# COMPACT_ATOMS: atom_id res chain seq x y z
N MET A 1 -8.34 -2.30 -3.49
CA MET A 1 -7.23 -3.24 -3.77
C MET A 1 -6.53 -2.79 -5.04
N THR A 2 -5.19 -2.81 -5.07
CA THR A 2 -4.39 -2.34 -6.20
C THR A 2 -3.66 -3.49 -6.88
N LEU A 3 -3.25 -3.31 -8.14
CA LEU A 3 -2.36 -4.20 -8.87
C LEU A 3 -1.15 -4.61 -8.01
N ASP A 4 -0.54 -3.62 -7.36
CA ASP A 4 0.63 -3.75 -6.49
C ASP A 4 0.42 -4.81 -5.39
N THR A 5 -0.79 -4.94 -4.84
CA THR A 5 -1.09 -5.88 -3.76
C THR A 5 -1.19 -7.32 -4.25
N VAL A 6 -1.81 -7.52 -5.42
CA VAL A 6 -1.93 -8.84 -6.04
C VAL A 6 -0.55 -9.34 -6.48
N VAL A 7 0.25 -8.47 -7.11
CA VAL A 7 1.61 -8.81 -7.56
C VAL A 7 2.52 -9.11 -6.37
N ALA A 8 2.45 -8.30 -5.29
CA ALA A 8 3.25 -8.55 -4.09
C ALA A 8 2.94 -9.92 -3.46
N ALA A 9 1.65 -10.24 -3.24
CA ALA A 9 1.26 -11.53 -2.66
C ALA A 9 1.67 -12.72 -3.54
N PHE A 10 1.54 -12.59 -4.86
CA PHE A 10 1.99 -13.61 -5.81
C PHE A 10 3.52 -13.82 -5.74
N ASN A 11 4.30 -12.74 -5.66
CA ASN A 11 5.76 -12.81 -5.51
C ASN A 11 6.21 -13.38 -4.16
N GLU A 12 5.37 -13.27 -3.12
CA GLU A 12 5.56 -13.93 -1.81
C GLU A 12 5.23 -15.44 -1.87
N GLY A 13 4.78 -15.94 -3.01
CA GLY A 13 4.49 -17.36 -3.26
C GLY A 13 3.02 -17.74 -3.12
N ALA A 14 2.12 -16.78 -2.88
CA ALA A 14 0.68 -17.06 -2.82
C ALA A 14 0.12 -17.41 -4.20
N THR A 15 -0.74 -18.41 -4.23
CA THR A 15 -1.57 -18.76 -5.38
C THR A 15 -2.70 -17.75 -5.61
N ALA A 16 -3.31 -17.76 -6.79
CA ALA A 16 -4.46 -16.89 -7.09
C ALA A 16 -5.63 -17.14 -6.12
N GLU A 17 -5.85 -18.40 -5.75
CA GLU A 17 -6.88 -18.84 -4.80
C GLU A 17 -6.62 -18.31 -3.39
N GLU A 18 -5.37 -18.42 -2.91
CA GLU A 18 -4.97 -17.87 -1.60
C GLU A 18 -5.10 -16.35 -1.56
N ILE A 19 -4.79 -15.65 -2.66
CA ILE A 19 -4.97 -14.21 -2.78
C ILE A 19 -6.46 -13.84 -2.69
N VAL A 20 -7.36 -14.55 -3.39
CA VAL A 20 -8.82 -14.32 -3.27
C VAL A 20 -9.33 -14.62 -1.87
N GLN A 21 -8.80 -15.66 -1.21
CA GLN A 21 -9.17 -15.98 0.16
C GLN A 21 -8.79 -14.85 1.13
N GLN A 22 -7.62 -14.22 0.93
CA GLN A 22 -7.18 -13.06 1.71
C GLN A 22 -7.98 -11.79 1.37
N TYR A 23 -8.50 -11.69 0.14
CA TYR A 23 -9.25 -10.52 -0.35
C TYR A 23 -10.58 -10.94 -1.01
N PRO A 24 -11.62 -11.28 -0.24
CA PRO A 24 -12.87 -11.88 -0.75
C PRO A 24 -13.69 -11.01 -1.72
N LEU A 25 -13.33 -9.73 -1.86
CA LEU A 25 -13.94 -8.81 -2.83
C LEU A 25 -13.39 -9.01 -4.25
N LEU A 26 -12.25 -9.70 -4.40
CA LEU A 26 -11.67 -9.99 -5.70
C LEU A 26 -12.36 -11.20 -6.34
N GLN A 27 -12.60 -11.12 -7.64
CA GLN A 27 -13.01 -12.28 -8.42
C GLN A 27 -11.78 -13.08 -8.82
N LEU A 28 -11.84 -14.40 -8.70
CA LEU A 28 -10.72 -15.29 -9.04
C LEU A 28 -10.23 -15.09 -10.49
N ALA A 29 -11.15 -14.90 -11.44
CA ALA A 29 -10.82 -14.65 -12.83
C ALA A 29 -10.00 -13.35 -13.04
N ASP A 30 -10.29 -12.31 -12.26
CA ASP A 30 -9.55 -11.04 -12.32
C ASP A 30 -8.13 -11.22 -11.76
N VAL A 31 -7.98 -11.97 -10.66
CA VAL A 31 -6.67 -12.28 -10.07
C VAL A 31 -5.81 -13.07 -11.06
N TYR A 32 -6.38 -14.08 -11.71
CA TYR A 32 -5.70 -14.82 -12.77
C TYR A 32 -5.28 -13.92 -13.94
N SER A 33 -6.15 -13.01 -14.36
CA SER A 33 -5.87 -12.07 -15.45
C SER A 33 -4.72 -11.13 -15.11
N VAL A 34 -4.69 -10.62 -13.87
CA VAL A 34 -3.62 -9.77 -13.35
C VAL A 34 -2.29 -10.52 -13.30
N ILE A 35 -2.26 -11.73 -12.73
CA ILE A 35 -1.04 -12.54 -12.67
C ILE A 35 -0.54 -12.86 -14.08
N SER A 36 -1.45 -13.23 -14.99
CA SER A 36 -1.10 -13.51 -16.39
C SER A 36 -0.50 -12.29 -17.09
N TYR A 37 -1.07 -11.11 -16.87
CA TYR A 37 -0.55 -9.87 -17.42
C TYR A 37 0.82 -9.51 -16.83
N TYR A 38 0.98 -9.66 -15.51
CA TYR A 38 2.24 -9.43 -14.81
C TYR A 38 3.35 -10.33 -15.36
N LEU A 39 3.11 -11.64 -15.45
CA LEU A 39 4.11 -12.59 -15.96
C LEU A 39 4.53 -12.30 -17.40
N ARG A 40 3.60 -11.87 -18.26
CA ARG A 40 3.91 -11.52 -19.66
C ARG A 40 4.68 -10.21 -19.80
N ASN A 41 4.49 -9.27 -18.88
CA ASN A 41 5.06 -7.93 -18.94
C ASN A 41 5.95 -7.64 -17.72
N HIS A 42 6.63 -8.66 -17.20
CA HIS A 42 7.28 -8.64 -15.88
C HIS A 42 8.23 -7.44 -15.73
N SER A 43 9.11 -7.19 -16.69
CA SER A 43 10.07 -6.08 -16.63
C SER A 43 9.41 -4.70 -16.59
N GLU A 44 8.35 -4.51 -17.39
CA GLU A 44 7.61 -3.25 -17.44
C GLU A 44 6.86 -3.00 -16.13
N VAL A 45 6.17 -4.02 -15.62
CA VAL A 45 5.41 -3.91 -14.38
C VAL A 45 6.33 -3.74 -13.18
N GLU A 46 7.47 -4.44 -13.11
CA GLU A 46 8.47 -4.22 -12.06
C GLU A 46 9.03 -2.80 -12.07
N ALA A 47 9.36 -2.25 -13.24
CA ALA A 47 9.83 -0.87 -13.35
C ALA A 47 8.77 0.13 -12.87
N TYR A 48 7.50 -0.11 -13.19
CA TYR A 48 6.38 0.70 -12.70
C TYR A 48 6.24 0.62 -11.17
N LEU A 49 6.27 -0.59 -10.60
CA LEU A 49 6.15 -0.82 -9.16
C LEU A 49 7.32 -0.19 -8.37
N GLN A 50 8.55 -0.30 -8.88
CA GLN A 50 9.72 0.34 -8.28
C GLN A 50 9.59 1.87 -8.27
N LYS A 51 9.17 2.46 -9.40
CA LYS A 51 8.93 3.92 -9.49
C LYS A 51 7.88 4.38 -8.49
N ARG A 52 6.79 3.61 -8.35
CA ARG A 52 5.72 3.87 -7.38
C ARG A 52 6.23 3.83 -5.94
N GLN A 53 7.04 2.83 -5.60
CA GLN A 53 7.63 2.69 -4.26
C GLN A 53 8.51 3.90 -3.92
N GLN A 54 9.39 4.31 -4.84
CA GLN A 54 10.25 5.50 -4.65
C GLN A 54 9.43 6.78 -4.44
N GLN A 55 8.33 6.95 -5.17
CA GLN A 55 7.42 8.09 -5.00
C GLN A 55 6.75 8.08 -3.62
N ALA A 56 6.25 6.93 -3.18
CA ALA A 56 5.62 6.78 -1.88
C ALA A 56 6.61 7.09 -0.73
N GLU A 57 7.84 6.60 -0.84
CA GLU A 57 8.91 6.91 0.13
C GLU A 57 9.29 8.39 0.14
N GLY A 58 9.37 9.02 -1.03
CA GLY A 58 9.63 10.45 -1.16
C GLY A 58 8.55 11.29 -0.47
N ILE A 59 7.28 10.99 -0.72
CA ILE A 59 6.14 11.64 -0.07
C ILE A 59 6.18 11.42 1.45
N ARG A 60 6.48 10.19 1.90
CA ARG A 60 6.57 9.87 3.33
C ARG A 60 7.65 10.71 4.02
N LYS A 61 8.86 10.76 3.46
CA LYS A 61 9.97 11.57 3.99
C LYS A 61 9.62 13.06 4.03
N GLN A 62 8.97 13.58 3.00
CA GLN A 62 8.52 14.98 2.99
C GLN A 62 7.49 15.27 4.07
N ASN A 63 6.53 14.36 4.27
CA ASN A 63 5.53 14.49 5.32
C ASN A 63 6.17 14.40 6.71
N GLU A 64 7.06 13.44 6.96
CA GLU A 64 7.79 13.31 8.23
C GLU A 64 8.66 14.54 8.52
N ALA A 65 9.32 15.11 7.50
CA ALA A 65 10.12 16.33 7.65
C ALA A 65 9.26 17.58 7.91
N ARG A 66 8.05 17.66 7.33
CA ARG A 66 7.12 18.78 7.52
C ARG A 66 6.33 18.68 8.83
N PHE A 67 6.01 17.45 9.24
CA PHE A 67 5.22 17.16 10.41
C PHE A 67 6.07 16.35 11.37
N ASP A 68 6.80 17.06 12.24
CA ASP A 68 7.57 16.42 13.32
C ASP A 68 6.66 15.47 14.12
N PRO A 69 6.91 14.14 14.08
CA PRO A 69 6.13 13.16 14.81
C PRO A 69 6.38 13.23 16.32
N HIS A 70 7.46 13.87 16.76
CA HIS A 70 7.66 14.20 18.16
C HIS A 70 6.77 15.37 18.60
N GLY A 71 6.16 15.22 19.77
CA GLY A 71 5.28 16.24 20.31
C GLY A 71 3.87 16.25 19.72
N ILE A 72 3.50 15.32 18.83
CA ILE A 72 2.10 15.20 18.36
C ILE A 72 1.17 14.97 19.55
N ARG A 73 1.55 14.08 20.48
CA ARG A 73 0.79 13.82 21.71
C ARG A 73 0.68 15.07 22.57
N GLU A 74 1.79 15.77 22.83
CA GLU A 74 1.80 17.04 23.57
C GLU A 74 0.95 18.13 22.89
N ARG A 75 1.02 18.26 21.56
CA ARG A 75 0.21 19.20 20.77
C ARG A 75 -1.28 18.86 20.83
N LEU A 76 -1.65 17.58 20.77
CA LEU A 76 -3.03 17.14 20.89
C LEU A 76 -3.58 17.34 22.31
N LEU A 77 -2.76 17.10 23.34
CA LEU A 77 -3.12 17.37 24.74
C LEU A 77 -3.26 18.87 25.02
N ALA A 78 -2.40 19.71 24.46
CA ALA A 78 -2.51 21.17 24.55
C ALA A 78 -3.74 21.74 23.82
N ARG A 79 -4.28 21.01 22.83
CA ARG A 79 -5.45 21.40 22.04
C ARG A 79 -6.77 20.90 22.61
N ARG A 80 -6.79 20.11 23.70
CA ARG A 80 -8.06 19.74 24.35
C ARG A 80 -8.74 21.02 24.84
N PRO A 81 -9.95 21.36 24.35
CA PRO A 81 -10.72 22.40 24.99
C PRO A 81 -10.95 21.95 26.43
N LYS A 82 -10.71 22.84 27.40
CA LYS A 82 -11.14 22.62 28.78
C LYS A 82 -12.63 22.32 28.72
N ASP A 83 -12.98 21.07 29.04
CA ASP A 83 -14.36 20.71 29.35
C ASP A 83 -14.84 21.72 30.38
N LYS A 84 -15.80 22.56 29.97
CA LYS A 84 -16.49 23.44 30.89
C LYS A 84 -17.37 22.52 31.72
N GLY A 85 -17.08 22.50 33.02
CA GLY A 85 -17.87 21.78 34.02
C GLY A 85 -19.29 22.30 34.16
#